data_AF-A0A3R7E1S5-F1
#
_entry.id   AF-A0A3R7E1S5-F1
#
_cell.length_a   1.000
_cell.length_b   1.000
_cell.length_c   1.000
_cell.angle_alpha   90.00
_cell.angle_beta   90.00
_cell.angle_gamma   90.00
#
_symmetry.space_group_name_H-M   'P 1'
#
loop_
_entity.id
_entity.type
_entity.pdbx_description
1 polymer ?
#
loop_
_entity_poly.entity_id
_entity_poly.type
_entity_poly.pdbx_seq_one_letter_code
_entity_poly.pdbx_strand_id
1 'polypeptide(L)'
;MAPDYYTKADFVDDLEVDPDRFDDRPDEETLETVVSNVEERNIVVHVFDDGDDARDHLADQIPDGAEVMDGHSTTLEEIGFTDVLAAADGFEYAGNALEEIDDDEERSTRRREATTADVFFDGANAIAESGEILGANALGNAVGAWPFGAESLVLVAGTNKIESDWETAVERIREYALPLEDARAREVYGQGSVVGKLVSLEHERVDDRTQLVLIDDELGF
;
A
#
# COMPACT_ATOMS: atom_id res chain seq x y z
N MET A 1 -4.19 -21.31 1.99
CA MET A 1 -5.43 -20.73 1.44
C MET A 1 -5.98 -19.84 2.52
N ALA A 2 -5.64 -18.55 2.49
CA ALA A 2 -6.30 -17.58 3.34
C ALA A 2 -7.81 -17.61 3.00
N PRO A 3 -8.70 -17.50 4.00
CA PRO A 3 -10.13 -17.35 3.76
C PRO A 3 -10.34 -16.00 3.09
N ASP A 4 -11.08 -15.98 1.97
CA ASP A 4 -11.64 -14.84 1.25
C ASP A 4 -11.01 -13.46 1.55
N TYR A 5 -10.18 -12.95 0.62
CA TYR A 5 -9.73 -11.56 0.67
C TYR A 5 -10.95 -10.63 0.55
N TYR A 6 -11.05 -9.69 1.49
CA TYR A 6 -12.09 -8.68 1.46
C TYR A 6 -11.65 -7.49 0.63
N THR A 7 -12.47 -7.16 -0.36
CA THR A 7 -12.32 -6.02 -1.26
C THR A 7 -13.31 -4.93 -0.89
N LYS A 8 -13.23 -3.78 -1.57
CA LYS A 8 -14.17 -2.68 -1.30
C LYS A 8 -15.62 -3.07 -1.62
N ALA A 9 -15.79 -3.95 -2.62
CA ALA A 9 -17.10 -4.43 -3.06
C ALA A 9 -17.86 -5.21 -1.97
N ASP A 10 -17.16 -5.74 -0.97
CA ASP A 10 -17.76 -6.45 0.15
C ASP A 10 -18.42 -5.51 1.19
N PHE A 11 -18.12 -4.21 1.15
CA PHE A 11 -18.54 -3.26 2.17
C PHE A 11 -19.21 -1.98 1.64
N VAL A 12 -18.91 -1.55 0.42
CA VAL A 12 -19.28 -0.22 -0.09
C VAL A 12 -20.79 0.05 -0.05
N ASP A 13 -21.62 -0.97 -0.33
CA ASP A 13 -23.09 -0.85 -0.34
C ASP A 13 -23.72 -0.72 1.06
N ASP A 14 -22.99 -1.13 2.10
CA ASP A 14 -23.47 -1.15 3.49
C ASP A 14 -22.95 0.03 4.33
N LEU A 15 -22.07 0.87 3.76
CA LEU A 15 -21.43 1.99 4.44
C LEU A 15 -21.89 3.34 3.88
N GLU A 16 -21.85 4.37 4.73
CA GLU A 16 -22.08 5.77 4.32
C GLU A 16 -20.78 6.35 3.72
N VAL A 17 -20.40 5.90 2.52
CA VAL A 17 -19.22 6.37 1.75
C VAL A 17 -19.64 6.92 0.38
N ASP A 18 -18.76 7.69 -0.26
CA ASP A 18 -19.02 8.35 -1.56
C ASP A 18 -18.02 7.87 -2.64
N PRO A 19 -18.28 6.72 -3.30
CA PRO A 19 -17.36 6.17 -4.30
C PRO A 19 -17.26 7.06 -5.55
N ASP A 20 -18.34 7.73 -5.96
CA ASP A 20 -18.35 8.64 -7.11
C ASP A 20 -17.36 9.82 -6.91
N ARG A 21 -17.01 10.12 -5.66
CA ARG A 21 -16.05 11.16 -5.29
C ARG A 21 -14.62 10.66 -5.14
N PHE A 22 -14.43 9.45 -4.60
CA PHE A 22 -13.16 9.00 -4.02
C PHE A 22 -12.58 7.71 -4.63
N ASP A 23 -13.27 7.15 -5.63
CA ASP A 23 -12.90 5.88 -6.25
C ASP A 23 -13.01 5.92 -7.78
N ASP A 24 -12.84 7.09 -8.39
CA ASP A 24 -12.89 7.28 -9.84
C ASP A 24 -11.49 7.29 -10.45
N ARG A 25 -11.37 6.78 -11.68
CA ARG A 25 -10.08 6.77 -12.39
C ARG A 25 -9.84 8.11 -13.09
N PRO A 26 -8.63 8.68 -12.99
CA PRO A 26 -8.29 9.89 -13.71
C PRO A 26 -8.29 9.66 -15.23
N ASP A 27 -8.43 10.73 -15.99
CA ASP A 27 -8.11 10.68 -17.42
C ASP A 27 -6.60 10.62 -17.67
N GLU A 28 -6.22 10.35 -18.92
CA GLU A 28 -4.82 10.18 -19.34
C GLU A 28 -3.98 11.45 -19.07
N GLU A 29 -4.56 12.66 -19.24
CA GLU A 29 -3.84 13.92 -19.01
C GLU A 29 -3.55 14.13 -17.51
N THR A 30 -4.51 13.84 -16.65
CA THR A 30 -4.32 13.86 -15.20
C THR A 30 -3.29 12.81 -14.77
N LEU A 31 -3.37 11.58 -15.28
CA LEU A 31 -2.41 10.53 -14.94
C LEU A 31 -0.98 10.90 -15.33
N GLU A 32 -0.75 11.39 -16.55
CA GLU A 32 0.56 11.87 -17.01
C GLU A 32 1.09 13.01 -16.11
N THR A 33 0.21 13.92 -15.68
CA THR A 33 0.56 15.02 -14.78
C THR A 33 0.99 14.51 -13.41
N VAL A 34 0.24 13.58 -12.82
CA VAL A 34 0.57 12.98 -11.53
C VAL A 34 1.91 12.24 -11.59
N VAL A 35 2.12 11.43 -12.63
CA VAL A 35 3.38 10.72 -12.86
C VAL A 35 4.56 11.71 -12.87
N SER A 36 4.47 12.77 -13.67
CA SER A 36 5.50 13.80 -13.73
C SER A 36 5.76 14.46 -12.38
N ASN A 37 4.70 14.78 -11.62
CA ASN A 37 4.81 15.44 -10.33
C ASN A 37 5.42 14.53 -9.25
N VAL A 38 5.13 13.23 -9.28
CA VAL A 38 5.75 12.23 -8.40
C VAL A 38 7.23 12.04 -8.75
N GLU A 39 7.56 11.96 -10.04
CA GLU A 39 8.96 11.85 -10.49
C GLU A 39 9.80 13.08 -10.12
N GLU A 40 9.23 14.29 -10.21
CA GLU A 40 9.88 15.53 -9.73
C GLU A 40 10.19 15.51 -8.22
N ARG A 41 9.51 14.62 -7.47
CA ARG A 41 9.76 14.38 -6.04
C ARG A 41 10.78 13.27 -5.77
N ASN A 42 11.50 12.83 -6.81
CA ASN A 42 12.54 11.78 -6.77
C ASN A 42 11.99 10.39 -6.43
N ILE A 43 10.75 10.11 -6.82
CA ILE A 43 10.12 8.81 -6.67
C ILE A 43 9.94 8.22 -8.06
N VAL A 44 10.46 7.02 -8.31
CA VAL A 44 10.33 6.34 -9.61
C VAL A 44 8.88 5.89 -9.78
N VAL A 45 8.29 6.09 -10.96
CA VAL A 45 6.92 5.66 -11.24
C VAL A 45 6.89 4.63 -12.36
N HIS A 46 6.16 3.55 -12.15
CA HIS A 46 5.81 2.57 -13.19
C HIS A 46 4.30 2.48 -13.32
N VAL A 47 3.79 2.49 -14.54
CA VAL A 47 2.35 2.41 -14.82
C VAL A 47 2.07 1.12 -15.60
N PHE A 48 1.07 0.36 -15.15
CA PHE A 48 0.62 -0.88 -15.75
C PHE A 48 -0.88 -0.83 -16.06
N ASP A 49 -1.27 -1.46 -17.16
CA ASP A 49 -2.68 -1.58 -17.54
C ASP A 49 -3.43 -2.64 -16.71
N ASP A 50 -2.71 -3.59 -16.10
CA ASP A 50 -3.29 -4.68 -15.32
C ASP A 50 -2.41 -5.14 -14.15
N GLY A 51 -3.05 -5.81 -13.20
CA GLY A 51 -2.40 -6.31 -11.99
C GLY A 51 -1.47 -7.51 -12.20
N ASP A 52 -1.61 -8.26 -13.31
CA ASP A 52 -0.73 -9.41 -13.60
C ASP A 52 0.67 -8.93 -13.99
N ASP A 53 0.75 -7.97 -14.93
CA ASP A 53 2.02 -7.38 -15.35
C ASP A 53 2.69 -6.60 -14.21
N ALA A 54 1.90 -5.89 -13.39
CA ALA A 54 2.40 -5.23 -12.19
C ALA A 54 2.99 -6.25 -11.18
N ARG A 55 2.29 -7.36 -10.93
CA ARG A 55 2.75 -8.42 -10.03
C ARG A 55 4.07 -9.04 -10.51
N ASP A 56 4.19 -9.33 -11.80
CA ASP A 56 5.40 -9.89 -12.39
C ASP A 56 6.58 -8.91 -12.24
N HIS A 57 6.34 -7.62 -12.49
CA HIS A 57 7.34 -6.57 -12.26
C HIS A 57 7.78 -6.48 -10.80
N LEU A 58 6.86 -6.52 -9.84
CA LEU A 58 7.17 -6.48 -8.41
C LEU A 58 8.03 -7.67 -7.98
N ALA A 59 7.75 -8.87 -8.51
CA ALA A 59 8.51 -10.08 -8.20
C ALA A 59 9.95 -10.00 -8.75
N ASP A 60 10.13 -9.47 -9.96
CA ASP A 60 11.44 -9.32 -10.62
C ASP A 60 12.37 -8.32 -9.90
N GLN A 61 11.82 -7.44 -9.06
CA GLN A 61 12.60 -6.46 -8.31
C GLN A 61 13.27 -7.03 -7.06
N ILE A 62 12.84 -8.19 -6.57
CA ILE A 62 13.30 -8.72 -5.28
C ILE A 62 14.70 -9.35 -5.47
N PRO A 63 15.75 -8.85 -4.79
CA PRO A 63 17.07 -9.45 -4.88
C PRO A 63 17.11 -10.84 -4.25
N ASP A 64 17.92 -11.74 -4.82
CA ASP A 64 18.20 -13.05 -4.22
C ASP A 64 18.75 -12.87 -2.80
N GLY A 65 18.12 -13.53 -1.83
CA GLY A 65 18.49 -13.54 -0.42
C GLY A 65 18.12 -12.28 0.36
N ALA A 66 17.36 -11.36 -0.22
CA ALA A 66 16.87 -10.17 0.46
C ALA A 66 15.89 -10.51 1.59
N GLU A 67 15.87 -9.69 2.65
CA GLU A 67 14.76 -9.64 3.60
C GLU A 67 13.63 -8.81 3.00
N VAL A 68 12.43 -9.38 2.94
CA VAL A 68 11.23 -8.74 2.37
C VAL A 68 10.12 -8.69 3.41
N MET A 69 9.44 -7.55 3.48
CA MET A 69 8.25 -7.37 4.32
C MET A 69 7.18 -6.61 3.55
N ASP A 70 5.92 -6.77 3.94
CA ASP A 70 4.80 -5.98 3.42
C ASP A 70 4.02 -5.22 4.52
N GLY A 71 3.22 -4.25 4.10
CA GLY A 71 2.36 -3.44 4.97
C GLY A 71 0.98 -4.01 5.28
N HIS A 72 0.62 -5.20 4.76
CA HIS A 72 -0.73 -5.77 4.74
C HIS A 72 -1.73 -4.91 3.95
N SER A 73 -1.51 -4.82 2.64
CA SER A 73 -2.29 -3.99 1.70
C SER A 73 -3.32 -4.80 0.94
N THR A 74 -4.60 -4.36 0.97
CA THR A 74 -5.67 -4.92 0.14
C THR A 74 -5.32 -4.88 -1.35
N THR A 75 -4.64 -3.82 -1.82
CA THR A 75 -4.20 -3.73 -3.22
C THR A 75 -3.21 -4.84 -3.58
N LEU A 76 -2.28 -5.18 -2.67
CA LEU A 76 -1.34 -6.29 -2.89
C LEU A 76 -2.05 -7.66 -2.84
N GLU A 77 -3.09 -7.79 -2.02
CA GLU A 77 -3.95 -8.97 -1.96
C GLU A 77 -4.76 -9.15 -3.25
N GLU A 78 -5.39 -8.09 -3.76
CA GLU A 78 -6.23 -8.11 -4.97
C GLU A 78 -5.45 -8.50 -6.23
N ILE A 79 -4.20 -8.06 -6.37
CA ILE A 79 -3.34 -8.47 -7.48
C ILE A 79 -2.70 -9.85 -7.27
N GLY A 80 -2.89 -10.46 -6.10
CA GLY A 80 -2.33 -11.77 -5.73
C GLY A 80 -0.83 -11.74 -5.40
N PHE A 81 -0.25 -10.57 -5.11
CA PHE A 81 1.19 -10.46 -4.81
C PHE A 81 1.53 -10.99 -3.42
N THR A 82 0.62 -10.92 -2.46
CA THR A 82 0.84 -11.50 -1.12
C THR A 82 1.01 -13.03 -1.17
N ASP A 83 0.29 -13.71 -2.07
CA ASP A 83 0.48 -15.14 -2.34
C ASP A 83 1.86 -15.44 -2.95
N VAL A 84 2.36 -14.56 -3.82
CA VAL A 84 3.72 -14.66 -4.38
C VAL A 84 4.76 -14.56 -3.28
N LEU A 85 4.64 -13.55 -2.40
CA LEU A 85 5.56 -13.37 -1.26
C LEU A 85 5.54 -14.58 -0.32
N ALA A 86 4.35 -15.10 -0.01
CA ALA A 86 4.19 -16.23 0.89
C ALA A 86 4.75 -17.55 0.32
N ALA A 87 4.68 -17.74 -1.00
CA ALA A 87 5.12 -18.94 -1.70
C ALA A 87 6.57 -18.89 -2.20
N ALA A 88 7.25 -17.75 -2.08
CA ALA A 88 8.52 -17.53 -2.74
C ALA A 88 9.66 -18.40 -2.19
N ASP A 89 10.47 -18.89 -3.13
CA ASP A 89 11.76 -19.51 -2.88
C ASP A 89 12.85 -18.61 -3.46
N GLY A 90 13.70 -18.02 -2.61
CA GLY A 90 14.82 -17.19 -3.07
C GLY A 90 15.12 -15.97 -2.21
N PHE A 91 14.17 -15.51 -1.41
CA PHE A 91 14.31 -14.41 -0.44
C PHE A 91 13.69 -14.78 0.90
N GLU A 92 13.94 -13.98 1.93
CA GLU A 92 13.42 -14.18 3.29
C GLU A 92 12.19 -13.29 3.52
N TYR A 93 10.98 -13.84 3.36
CA TYR A 93 9.76 -13.10 3.66
C TYR A 93 9.46 -13.08 5.15
N ALA A 94 9.61 -11.91 5.78
CA ALA A 94 9.40 -11.71 7.22
C ALA A 94 7.94 -11.93 7.64
N GLY A 95 6.97 -11.76 6.74
CA GLY A 95 5.54 -12.01 7.00
C GLY A 95 5.28 -13.45 7.46
N ASN A 96 5.82 -14.44 6.76
CA ASN A 96 5.72 -15.86 7.14
C ASN A 96 6.31 -16.11 8.54
N ALA A 97 7.49 -15.55 8.81
CA ALA A 97 8.14 -15.71 10.11
C ALA A 97 7.36 -15.06 11.26
N LEU A 98 6.67 -13.94 11.01
CA LEU A 98 5.83 -13.25 12.01
C LEU A 98 4.58 -14.06 12.38
N GLU A 99 3.98 -14.76 11.42
CA GLU A 99 2.80 -15.60 11.66
C GLU A 99 3.10 -16.81 12.56
N GLU A 100 4.34 -17.29 12.56
CA GLU A 100 4.78 -18.42 13.38
C GLU A 100 5.09 -18.05 14.85
N ILE A 101 5.08 -16.76 15.22
CA ILE A 101 5.42 -16.29 16.57
C ILE A 101 4.17 -16.20 17.46
N ASP A 102 4.02 -17.16 18.38
CA ASP A 102 2.93 -17.18 19.35
C ASP A 102 2.97 -15.99 20.35
N ASP A 103 4.17 -15.60 20.79
CA ASP A 103 4.33 -14.54 21.81
C ASP A 103 4.13 -13.13 21.22
N ASP A 104 3.15 -12.39 21.75
CA ASP A 104 2.77 -11.08 21.24
C ASP A 104 3.88 -10.02 21.37
N GLU A 105 4.72 -10.10 22.42
CA GLU A 105 5.81 -9.13 22.64
C GLU A 105 6.98 -9.39 21.67
N GLU A 106 7.33 -10.66 21.47
CA GLU A 106 8.32 -11.08 20.48
C GLU A 106 7.85 -10.72 19.07
N ARG A 107 6.59 -11.03 18.72
CA ARG A 107 6.02 -10.70 17.40
C ARG A 107 6.01 -9.19 17.17
N SER A 108 5.65 -8.40 18.17
CA SER A 108 5.70 -6.93 18.10
C SER A 108 7.13 -6.40 17.89
N THR A 109 8.12 -7.03 18.50
CA THR A 109 9.53 -6.66 18.33
C THR A 109 10.02 -6.98 16.92
N ARG A 110 9.77 -8.19 16.44
CA ARG A 110 10.12 -8.60 15.08
C ARG A 110 9.42 -7.76 14.03
N ARG A 111 8.16 -7.37 14.26
CA ARG A 111 7.42 -6.49 13.34
C ARG A 111 8.04 -5.09 13.25
N ARG A 112 8.65 -4.58 14.32
CA ARG A 112 9.42 -3.33 14.28
C ARG A 112 10.72 -3.51 13.51
N GLU A 113 11.42 -4.62 13.71
CA GLU A 113 12.66 -4.95 12.98
C GLU A 113 12.38 -5.08 11.47
N ALA A 114 11.32 -5.77 11.08
CA ALA A 114 10.92 -5.96 9.68
C ALA A 114 10.58 -4.65 8.93
N THR A 115 10.37 -3.52 9.63
CA THR A 115 10.23 -2.21 8.96
C THR A 115 11.53 -1.72 8.31
N THR A 116 12.67 -2.36 8.62
CA THR A 116 13.97 -2.10 8.03
C THR A 116 14.40 -3.19 7.05
N ALA A 117 13.45 -3.91 6.46
CA ALA A 117 13.70 -4.89 5.41
C ALA A 117 14.43 -4.26 4.20
N ASP A 118 15.13 -5.09 3.44
CA ASP A 118 15.82 -4.68 2.22
C ASP A 118 14.80 -4.19 1.18
N VAL A 119 13.65 -4.85 1.09
CA VAL A 119 12.51 -4.42 0.27
C VAL A 119 11.24 -4.44 1.10
N PHE A 120 10.53 -3.31 1.12
CA PHE A 120 9.24 -3.18 1.79
C PHE A 120 8.15 -2.81 0.79
N PHE A 121 7.13 -3.66 0.68
CA PHE A 121 5.97 -3.43 -0.18
C PHE A 121 4.78 -2.89 0.62
N ASP A 122 4.10 -1.87 0.13
CA ASP A 122 2.89 -1.38 0.79
C ASP A 122 1.90 -0.80 -0.22
N GLY A 123 0.65 -0.60 0.22
CA GLY A 123 -0.35 0.13 -0.54
C GLY A 123 -0.36 1.61 -0.20
N ALA A 124 -0.56 2.48 -1.20
CA ALA A 124 -0.93 3.87 -0.90
C ALA A 124 -2.43 3.97 -0.60
N ASN A 125 -2.82 4.87 0.30
CA ASN A 125 -4.23 5.17 0.57
C ASN A 125 -4.72 6.37 -0.23
N ALA A 126 -3.85 7.27 -0.66
CA ALA A 126 -4.21 8.36 -1.57
C ALA A 126 -2.95 8.94 -2.22
N ILE A 127 -3.11 9.54 -3.39
CA ILE A 127 -2.05 10.25 -4.11
C ILE A 127 -2.64 11.59 -4.53
N ALA A 128 -2.03 12.70 -4.15
CA ALA A 128 -2.46 14.00 -4.62
C ALA A 128 -1.94 14.23 -6.06
N GLU A 129 -2.69 14.95 -6.90
CA GLU A 129 -2.22 15.34 -8.24
C GLU A 129 -0.90 16.12 -8.20
N SER A 130 -0.62 16.83 -7.10
CA SER A 130 0.66 17.51 -6.85
C SER A 130 1.82 16.56 -6.52
N GLY A 131 1.59 15.26 -6.43
CA GLY A 131 2.59 14.19 -6.33
C GLY A 131 2.89 13.69 -4.91
N GLU A 132 2.22 14.19 -3.88
CA GLU A 132 2.31 13.62 -2.54
C GLU A 132 1.64 12.25 -2.46
N ILE A 133 2.31 11.27 -1.87
CA ILE A 133 1.75 9.93 -1.61
C ILE A 133 1.43 9.80 -0.13
N LEU A 134 0.18 9.46 0.19
CA LEU A 134 -0.32 9.40 1.55
C LEU A 134 -0.63 7.96 1.98
N GLY A 135 -0.20 7.63 3.19
CA GLY A 135 -0.44 6.36 3.85
C GLY A 135 -0.97 6.58 5.26
N ALA A 136 -1.95 5.77 5.66
CA ALA A 136 -2.54 5.78 6.98
C ALA A 136 -2.48 4.39 7.61
N ASN A 137 -2.17 4.36 8.91
CA ASN A 137 -2.13 3.10 9.66
C ASN A 137 -2.50 3.31 11.12
N ALA A 138 -3.19 2.35 11.72
CA ALA A 138 -3.62 2.43 13.11
C ALA A 138 -2.45 2.41 14.10
N LEU A 139 -1.57 1.40 13.99
CA LEU A 139 -0.45 1.20 14.91
C LEU A 139 0.84 1.91 14.44
N GLY A 140 0.97 2.14 13.14
CA GLY A 140 2.14 2.68 12.47
C GLY A 140 3.13 1.63 11.96
N ASN A 141 2.80 0.34 12.00
CA ASN A 141 3.73 -0.73 11.62
C ASN A 141 3.94 -0.83 10.10
N ALA A 142 2.96 -0.44 9.29
CA ALA A 142 3.10 -0.41 7.83
C ALA A 142 3.86 0.85 7.40
N VAL A 143 3.27 2.02 7.66
CA VAL A 143 3.86 3.35 7.37
C VAL A 143 5.14 3.67 8.15
N GLY A 144 5.58 2.81 9.08
CA GLY A 144 6.86 2.97 9.78
C GLY A 144 8.08 2.79 8.88
N ALA A 145 7.93 1.95 7.84
CA ALA A 145 8.97 1.74 6.83
C ALA A 145 9.14 2.94 5.89
N TRP A 146 8.07 3.71 5.66
CA TRP A 146 8.03 4.71 4.59
C TRP A 146 9.07 5.83 4.74
N PRO A 147 9.16 6.54 5.89
CA PRO A 147 9.95 7.75 5.97
C PRO A 147 11.45 7.50 5.92
N PHE A 148 11.89 6.29 6.26
CA PHE A 148 13.31 5.95 6.33
C PHE A 148 13.59 4.44 6.48
N GLY A 149 12.71 3.69 7.16
CA GLY A 149 13.01 2.34 7.66
C GLY A 149 13.54 1.38 6.59
N ALA A 150 12.77 1.18 5.53
CA ALA A 150 13.12 0.24 4.46
C ALA A 150 14.26 0.78 3.60
N GLU A 151 15.16 -0.13 3.18
CA GLU A 151 16.24 0.21 2.24
C GLU A 151 15.66 0.54 0.85
N SER A 152 14.70 -0.25 0.38
CA SER A 152 13.87 0.01 -0.80
C SER A 152 12.39 -0.01 -0.41
N LEU A 153 11.66 1.04 -0.76
CA LEU A 153 10.22 1.18 -0.52
C LEU A 153 9.48 1.11 -1.85
N VAL A 154 8.58 0.14 -2.00
CA VAL A 154 7.75 -0.02 -3.20
C VAL A 154 6.28 0.13 -2.81
N LEU A 155 5.68 1.21 -3.26
CA LEU A 155 4.26 1.51 -3.03
C LEU A 155 3.44 1.11 -4.24
N VAL A 156 2.31 0.42 -4.02
CA VAL A 156 1.43 -0.06 -5.08
C VAL A 156 0.04 0.53 -4.91
N ALA A 157 -0.55 1.05 -5.98
CA ALA A 157 -1.87 1.66 -5.93
C ALA A 157 -2.61 1.51 -7.27
N GLY A 158 -3.93 1.40 -7.21
CA GLY A 158 -4.76 1.68 -8.37
C GLY A 158 -4.82 3.18 -8.65
N THR A 159 -5.06 3.56 -9.91
CA THR A 159 -5.20 4.98 -10.32
C THR A 159 -6.42 5.65 -9.70
N ASN A 160 -7.42 4.88 -9.27
CA ASN A 160 -8.59 5.32 -8.48
C ASN A 160 -8.25 6.01 -7.15
N LYS A 161 -7.00 5.97 -6.71
CA LYS A 161 -6.53 6.62 -5.47
C LYS A 161 -5.95 8.01 -5.69
N ILE A 162 -6.00 8.53 -6.91
CA ILE A 162 -5.52 9.86 -7.27
C ILE A 162 -6.61 10.90 -6.96
N GLU A 163 -6.23 11.96 -6.26
CA GLU A 163 -7.12 13.02 -5.78
C GLU A 163 -6.60 14.40 -6.18
N SER A 164 -7.51 15.37 -6.36
CA SER A 164 -7.19 16.68 -6.94
C SER A 164 -6.12 17.48 -6.18
N ASP A 165 -6.03 17.29 -4.88
CA ASP A 165 -5.07 17.98 -4.01
C ASP A 165 -4.82 17.20 -2.72
N TRP A 166 -3.84 17.67 -1.94
CA TRP A 166 -3.44 17.03 -0.70
C TRP A 166 -4.57 17.01 0.34
N GLU A 167 -5.34 18.10 0.47
CA GLU A 167 -6.48 18.14 1.39
C GLU A 167 -7.54 17.10 1.02
N THR A 168 -7.87 16.97 -0.26
CA THR A 168 -8.82 15.98 -0.78
C THR A 168 -8.29 14.56 -0.61
N ALA A 169 -6.99 14.32 -0.81
CA ALA A 169 -6.33 13.05 -0.50
C ALA A 169 -6.48 12.66 0.98
N VAL A 170 -6.37 13.62 1.91
CA VAL A 170 -6.62 13.36 3.34
C VAL A 170 -8.09 13.10 3.62
N GLU A 171 -9.01 13.78 2.93
CA GLU A 171 -10.44 13.52 3.02
C GLU A 171 -10.78 12.11 2.53
N ARG A 172 -10.26 11.68 1.37
CA ARG A 172 -10.37 10.31 0.84
C ARG A 172 -10.00 9.27 1.90
N ILE A 173 -8.85 9.46 2.56
CA ILE A 173 -8.38 8.57 3.62
C ILE A 173 -9.39 8.46 4.77
N ARG A 174 -10.01 9.56 5.17
CA ARG A 174 -10.86 9.61 6.36
C ARG A 174 -12.31 9.24 6.08
N GLU A 175 -12.81 9.62 4.92
CA GLU A 175 -14.23 9.53 4.56
C GLU A 175 -14.53 8.31 3.68
N TYR A 176 -13.52 7.75 3.00
CA TYR A 176 -13.68 6.61 2.12
C TYR A 176 -12.84 5.39 2.56
N ALA A 177 -11.52 5.53 2.60
CA ALA A 177 -10.63 4.40 2.89
C ALA A 177 -10.77 3.88 4.32
N LEU A 178 -10.87 4.78 5.31
CA LEU A 178 -11.00 4.39 6.72
C LEU A 178 -12.28 3.60 7.01
N PRO A 179 -13.50 4.02 6.59
CA PRO A 179 -14.70 3.22 6.79
C PRO A 179 -14.60 1.80 6.21
N LEU A 180 -14.05 1.66 5.00
CA LEU A 180 -13.84 0.37 4.35
C LEU A 180 -12.83 -0.50 5.13
N GLU A 181 -11.69 0.08 5.50
CA GLU A 181 -10.67 -0.62 6.30
C GLU A 181 -11.18 -0.96 7.71
N ASP A 182 -12.01 -0.11 8.32
CA ASP A 182 -12.61 -0.35 9.63
C ASP A 182 -13.66 -1.48 9.58
N ALA A 183 -14.39 -1.61 8.48
CA ALA A 183 -15.25 -2.77 8.24
C ALA A 183 -14.41 -4.05 8.05
N ARG A 184 -13.40 -4.00 7.17
CA ARG A 184 -12.48 -5.13 6.97
C ARG A 184 -11.79 -5.57 8.26
N ALA A 185 -11.23 -4.63 9.01
CA ALA A 185 -10.50 -4.92 10.24
C ALA A 185 -11.37 -5.63 11.29
N ARG A 186 -12.68 -5.35 11.33
CA ARG A 186 -13.61 -6.07 12.21
C ARG A 186 -13.80 -7.53 11.79
N GLU A 187 -13.90 -7.79 10.50
CA GLU A 187 -14.03 -9.15 9.97
C GLU A 187 -12.72 -9.95 10.17
N VAL A 188 -11.58 -9.35 9.84
CA VAL A 188 -10.28 -10.04 9.83
C VAL A 188 -9.66 -10.13 11.23
N TYR A 189 -9.68 -9.05 12.00
CA TYR A 189 -8.99 -8.95 13.30
C TYR A 189 -9.92 -8.92 14.51
N GLY A 190 -11.24 -8.87 14.32
CA GLY A 190 -12.22 -8.75 15.41
C GLY A 190 -12.21 -7.39 16.12
N GLN A 191 -11.54 -6.38 15.55
CA GLN A 191 -11.43 -5.03 16.12
C GLN A 191 -11.45 -3.97 15.01
N GLY A 192 -11.97 -2.78 15.33
CA GLY A 192 -12.01 -1.68 14.36
C GLY A 192 -10.63 -1.05 14.09
N SER A 193 -10.59 -0.25 13.04
CA SER A 193 -9.44 0.55 12.60
C SER A 193 -9.59 2.02 12.96
N VAL A 194 -8.50 2.77 12.84
CA VAL A 194 -8.44 4.23 13.02
C VAL A 194 -7.25 4.79 12.24
N VAL A 195 -7.33 6.05 11.79
CA VAL A 195 -6.15 6.79 11.32
C VAL A 195 -5.30 7.19 12.53
N GLY A 196 -4.44 6.27 12.99
CA GLY A 196 -3.56 6.48 14.14
C GLY A 196 -2.24 7.19 13.77
N LYS A 197 -1.81 7.03 12.52
CA LYS A 197 -0.67 7.70 11.88
C LYS A 197 -1.10 8.04 10.46
N LEU A 198 -0.72 9.23 10.03
CA LEU A 198 -0.83 9.68 8.65
C LEU A 198 0.58 10.11 8.23
N VAL A 199 1.09 9.51 7.17
CA VAL A 199 2.38 9.85 6.56
C VAL A 199 2.10 10.44 5.19
N SER A 200 2.80 11.53 4.88
CA SER A 200 2.82 12.15 3.56
C SER A 200 4.26 12.06 3.05
N LEU A 201 4.48 11.26 2.02
CA LEU A 201 5.74 11.24 1.29
C LEU A 201 5.72 12.40 0.29
N GLU A 202 6.46 13.45 0.64
CA GLU A 202 6.50 14.67 -0.16
C GLU A 202 7.74 14.74 -1.06
N HIS A 203 8.89 14.25 -0.60
CA HIS A 203 10.14 14.25 -1.38
C HIS A 203 11.08 13.15 -0.89
N GLU A 204 11.59 12.34 -1.82
CA GLU A 204 12.66 11.38 -1.54
C GLU A 204 14.03 12.05 -1.75
N ARG A 205 14.94 11.83 -0.81
CA ARG A 205 16.30 12.41 -0.82
C ARG A 205 17.37 11.36 -1.12
N VAL A 206 17.01 10.09 -1.08
CA VAL A 206 17.86 8.96 -1.41
C VAL A 206 17.46 8.47 -2.79
N ASP A 207 18.35 8.64 -3.76
CA ASP A 207 18.10 8.21 -5.13
C ASP A 207 17.79 6.69 -5.17
N ASP A 208 16.84 6.32 -6.03
CA ASP A 208 16.40 4.93 -6.26
C ASP A 208 15.79 4.19 -5.05
N ARG A 209 15.56 4.88 -3.92
CA ARG A 209 14.97 4.26 -2.70
C ARG A 209 13.48 3.97 -2.84
N THR A 210 12.70 4.95 -3.33
CA THR A 210 11.24 4.88 -3.31
C THR A 210 10.70 4.76 -4.72
N GLN A 211 9.78 3.81 -4.91
CA GLN A 211 9.08 3.56 -6.17
C GLN A 211 7.57 3.55 -5.93
N LEU A 212 6.82 4.03 -6.91
CA LEU A 212 5.37 3.95 -7.00
C LEU A 212 5.00 3.12 -8.23
N VAL A 213 4.24 2.05 -8.02
CA VAL A 213 3.63 1.23 -9.06
C VAL A 213 2.15 1.55 -9.13
N LEU A 214 1.74 2.19 -10.23
CA LEU A 214 0.35 2.50 -10.55
C LEU A 214 -0.24 1.45 -11.47
N ILE A 215 -1.47 1.03 -11.18
CA ILE A 215 -2.24 0.09 -11.99
C ILE A 215 -3.51 0.81 -12.45
N ASP A 216 -3.81 0.83 -13.74
CA ASP A 216 -4.99 1.50 -14.30
C ASP A 216 -6.32 0.76 -14.00
N ASP A 217 -6.60 0.59 -12.71
CA ASP A 217 -7.73 -0.17 -12.19
C ASP A 217 -8.21 0.40 -10.83
N GLU A 218 -9.39 -0.03 -10.39
CA GLU A 218 -10.06 0.42 -9.17
C GLU A 218 -9.68 -0.47 -7.97
N LEU A 219 -8.44 -0.37 -7.48
CA LEU A 219 -7.91 -1.27 -6.45
C LEU A 219 -7.91 -0.64 -5.05
N GLY A 220 -8.02 -1.52 -4.05
CA GLY A 220 -7.90 -1.25 -2.63
C GLY A 220 -8.94 -0.28 -2.08
N PHE A 221 -8.73 0.09 -0.81
CA PHE A 221 -9.51 1.13 -0.14
C PHE A 221 -8.88 2.49 -0.36
#